data_AF-A0A5M8PJW5-F1
#
_entry.id   AF-A0A5M8PJW5-F1
#
_cell.length_a   1.000
_cell.length_b   1.000
_cell.length_c   1.000
_cell.angle_alpha   90.00
_cell.angle_beta   90.00
_cell.angle_gamma   90.00
#
_symmetry.space_group_name_H-M   'P 1'
#
loop_
_entity.id
_entity.type
_entity.pdbx_description
1 polymer ?
#
loop_
_entity_poly.entity_id
_entity_poly.type
_entity_poly.pdbx_seq_one_letter_code
_entity_poly.pdbx_strand_id
1 'polypeptide(L)'
;MLTASAAIPGNSVQLLLTQVFAEVIHWMNIKGANGFLTNGEFVMDGPNAVTIRIWNTNNHQLTIATLGAAVMALENYMRENNWFGAATFYIWDGPNEIGAGLIGVTR
;
A
#
# COMPACT_ATOMS: atom_id res chain seq x y z
N MET A 1 -8.49 -7.51 5.95
CA MET A 1 -9.79 -6.85 5.70
C MET A 1 -9.52 -5.58 4.90
N LEU A 2 -10.34 -5.28 3.89
CA LEU A 2 -10.25 -4.07 3.06
C LEU A 2 -11.60 -3.37 3.05
N THR A 3 -11.60 -2.05 3.21
CA THR A 3 -12.79 -1.21 3.21
C THR A 3 -12.65 -0.12 2.15
N ALA A 4 -13.51 -0.17 1.12
CA ALA A 4 -13.63 0.88 0.12
C ALA A 4 -14.43 2.08 0.69
N SER A 5 -14.02 3.32 0.43
CA SER A 5 -14.71 4.52 0.94
C SER A 5 -15.26 5.44 -0.15
N ALA A 6 -14.47 5.75 -1.18
CA ALA A 6 -14.91 6.62 -2.28
C ALA A 6 -14.18 6.27 -3.57
N ALA A 7 -14.88 6.24 -4.72
CA ALA A 7 -14.20 6.21 -6.01
C ALA A 7 -13.43 7.53 -6.23
N ILE A 8 -12.20 7.43 -6.71
CA ILE A 8 -11.42 8.60 -7.12
C ILE A 8 -11.42 8.61 -8.64
N PRO A 9 -12.05 9.61 -9.29
CA PRO A 9 -12.13 9.65 -10.75
C PRO A 9 -10.76 9.65 -11.42
N GLY A 10 -10.66 8.97 -12.56
CA GLY A 10 -9.44 8.88 -13.35
C GLY A 10 -8.51 7.74 -12.90
N ASN A 11 -7.26 7.80 -13.34
CA ASN A 11 -6.27 6.75 -13.14
C ASN A 11 -5.26 7.07 -12.02
N SER A 12 -5.49 8.09 -11.19
CA SER A 12 -4.51 8.55 -10.19
C SER A 12 -4.14 7.47 -9.18
N VAL A 13 -5.12 6.69 -8.71
CA VAL A 13 -4.89 5.54 -7.81
C VAL A 13 -4.07 4.47 -8.51
N GLN A 14 -4.37 4.14 -9.77
CA GLN A 14 -3.61 3.16 -10.56
C GLN A 14 -2.17 3.60 -10.79
N LEU A 15 -1.97 4.88 -11.14
CA LEU A 15 -0.64 5.47 -11.33
C LEU A 15 0.16 5.46 -10.05
N LEU A 16 -0.44 5.81 -8.92
CA LEU A 16 0.22 5.74 -7.62
C LEU A 16 0.59 4.30 -7.27
N LEU A 17 -0.30 3.33 -7.44
CA LEU A 17 0.03 1.92 -7.19
C LEU A 17 1.18 1.42 -8.07
N THR A 18 1.22 1.85 -9.34
CA THR A 18 2.33 1.55 -10.26
C THR A 18 3.65 2.16 -9.76
N GLN A 19 3.62 3.41 -9.30
CA GLN A 19 4.80 4.10 -8.76
C GLN A 19 5.31 3.44 -7.47
N VAL A 20 4.39 3.05 -6.58
CA VAL A 20 4.71 2.34 -5.34
C VAL A 20 5.35 1.00 -5.66
N PHE A 21 4.83 0.26 -6.64
CA PHE A 21 5.42 -1.01 -7.05
C PHE A 21 6.85 -0.83 -7.58
N ALA A 22 7.09 0.20 -8.39
CA ALA A 22 8.44 0.54 -8.85
C ALA A 22 9.40 0.87 -7.69
N GLU A 23 8.93 1.63 -6.69
CA GLU A 23 9.72 1.98 -5.51
C GLU A 23 10.03 0.75 -4.64
N VAL A 24 9.06 -0.15 -4.47
CA VAL A 24 9.26 -1.41 -3.75
C VAL A 24 10.34 -2.26 -4.44
N ILE A 25 10.27 -2.40 -5.77
CA ILE A 25 11.30 -3.13 -6.53
C ILE A 25 12.67 -2.45 -6.40
N HIS A 26 12.72 -1.12 -6.45
CA HIS A 26 13.94 -0.36 -6.22
C HIS A 26 14.53 -0.67 -4.83
N TRP A 27 13.72 -0.66 -3.78
CA TRP A 27 14.16 -0.99 -2.43
C TRP A 27 14.57 -2.44 -2.26
N MET A 28 13.86 -3.39 -2.87
CA MET A 28 14.27 -4.80 -2.86
C MET A 28 15.68 -4.98 -3.45
N ASN A 29 16.00 -4.26 -4.52
CA ASN A 29 17.31 -4.33 -5.15
C ASN A 29 18.44 -3.71 -4.31
N ILE A 30 18.14 -2.73 -3.47
CA ILE A 30 19.15 -2.02 -2.65
C ILE A 30 19.28 -2.62 -1.24
N LYS A 31 18.16 -2.94 -0.60
CA LYS A 31 18.07 -3.31 0.82
C LYS A 31 17.76 -4.80 1.03
N GLY A 32 17.35 -5.51 -0.02
CA GLY A 32 16.86 -6.88 0.06
C GLY A 32 15.40 -6.97 0.53
N ALA A 33 14.78 -8.12 0.30
CA ALA A 33 13.38 -8.40 0.62
C ALA A 33 13.04 -8.25 2.12
N ASN A 34 13.98 -8.62 2.99
CA ASN A 34 13.85 -8.53 4.45
C ASN A 34 14.21 -7.15 5.01
N GLY A 35 14.49 -6.17 4.15
CA GLY A 35 14.78 -4.81 4.60
C GLY A 35 13.57 -4.21 5.31
N PHE A 36 13.85 -3.36 6.30
CA PHE A 36 12.83 -2.74 7.13
C PHE A 36 12.38 -1.39 6.57
N LEU A 37 11.13 -1.04 6.82
CA LEU A 37 10.66 0.32 6.63
C LEU A 37 11.28 1.25 7.66
N THR A 38 11.86 2.35 7.19
CA THR A 38 12.33 3.42 8.07
C THR A 38 11.14 3.94 8.87
N ASN A 39 11.26 4.02 10.20
CA ASN A 39 10.18 4.41 11.12
C ASN A 39 8.94 3.50 11.11
N GLY A 40 9.02 2.30 10.51
CA GLY A 40 7.89 1.37 10.45
C GLY A 40 6.75 1.84 9.56
N GLU A 41 7.02 2.77 8.64
CA GLU A 41 6.02 3.40 7.79
C GLU A 41 6.54 3.64 6.36
N PHE A 42 5.62 3.58 5.42
CA PHE A 42 5.76 3.95 4.03
C PHE A 42 4.72 5.01 3.69
N VAL A 43 5.15 6.14 3.13
CA VAL A 43 4.27 7.20 2.62
C VAL A 43 4.72 7.58 1.23
N MET A 44 3.78 7.67 0.29
CA MET A 44 4.07 8.13 -1.05
C MET A 44 2.90 8.97 -1.59
N ASP A 45 3.24 10.17 -2.07
CA ASP A 45 2.31 11.05 -2.76
C ASP A 45 2.31 10.75 -4.25
N GLY A 46 1.11 10.75 -4.82
CA GLY A 46 0.84 10.53 -6.23
C GLY A 46 0.13 11.70 -6.88
N PRO A 47 -0.30 11.51 -8.14
CA PRO A 47 -1.06 12.53 -8.87
C PRO A 47 -2.35 12.92 -8.16
N ASN A 48 -2.81 14.15 -8.37
CA ASN A 48 -4.10 14.67 -7.88
C ASN A 48 -4.29 14.56 -6.35
N ALA A 49 -3.22 14.82 -5.59
CA ALA A 49 -3.21 14.78 -4.12
C ALA A 49 -3.65 13.43 -3.53
N VAL A 50 -3.51 12.34 -4.32
CA VAL A 50 -3.71 10.99 -3.79
C VAL A 50 -2.44 10.58 -3.07
N THR A 51 -2.56 10.15 -1.82
CA THR A 51 -1.46 9.62 -1.02
C THR A 51 -1.78 8.18 -0.64
N ILE A 52 -0.74 7.34 -0.60
CA ILE A 52 -0.78 6.04 0.06
C ILE A 52 0.10 6.08 1.30
N ARG A 53 -0.42 5.52 2.38
CA ARG A 53 0.28 5.42 3.66
C ARG A 53 0.09 4.00 4.18
N ILE A 54 1.18 3.32 4.51
CA ILE A 54 1.18 1.94 5.04
C ILE A 54 2.12 1.91 6.25
N TRP A 55 1.68 1.36 7.37
CA TRP A 55 2.44 1.37 8.62
C TRP A 55 2.30 0.06 9.38
N ASN A 56 3.30 -0.24 10.21
CA ASN A 56 3.30 -1.36 11.14
C ASN A 56 2.13 -1.22 12.13
N THR A 57 1.43 -2.31 12.40
CA THR A 57 0.53 -2.39 13.55
C THR A 57 1.11 -3.35 14.59
N ASN A 58 0.86 -3.06 15.87
CA ASN A 58 1.13 -3.95 16.99
C ASN A 58 2.59 -4.42 17.14
N ASN A 59 3.58 -3.57 16.85
CA ASN A 59 5.02 -3.88 16.93
C ASN A 59 5.48 -5.07 16.07
N HIS A 60 4.64 -5.55 15.15
CA HIS A 60 5.05 -6.49 14.12
C HIS A 60 5.74 -5.73 12.98
N GLN A 61 6.77 -6.36 12.41
CA GLN A 61 7.66 -5.69 11.49
C GLN A 61 7.19 -5.88 10.05
N LEU A 62 6.77 -4.80 9.40
CA LEU A 62 6.50 -4.79 7.97
C LEU A 62 7.82 -4.71 7.20
N THR A 63 8.08 -5.73 6.39
CA THR A 63 9.25 -5.80 5.50
C THR A 63 8.92 -5.22 4.13
N ILE A 64 9.94 -4.92 3.33
CA ILE A 64 9.76 -4.49 1.94
C ILE A 64 8.99 -5.55 1.13
N ALA A 65 9.22 -6.84 1.37
CA ALA A 65 8.46 -7.92 0.75
C ALA A 65 6.97 -7.87 1.11
N THR A 66 6.67 -7.69 2.40
CA THR A 66 5.30 -7.55 2.89
C THR A 66 4.62 -6.31 2.28
N LEU A 67 5.34 -5.18 2.18
CA LEU A 67 4.84 -3.96 1.53
C LEU A 67 4.44 -4.25 0.08
N GLY A 68 5.32 -4.90 -0.69
CA GLY A 68 5.05 -5.27 -2.08
C GLY A 68 3.83 -6.19 -2.22
N ALA A 69 3.76 -7.23 -1.40
CA ALA A 69 2.63 -8.16 -1.41
C ALA A 69 1.31 -7.47 -1.08
N ALA A 70 1.30 -6.55 -0.10
CA ALA A 70 0.11 -5.80 0.27
C ALA A 70 -0.37 -4.87 -0.86
N VAL A 71 0.56 -4.16 -1.53
CA VAL A 71 0.25 -3.27 -2.65
C VAL A 71 -0.28 -4.06 -3.84
N MET A 72 0.32 -5.21 -4.17
CA MET A 72 -0.18 -6.10 -5.22
C MET A 72 -1.58 -6.63 -4.91
N ALA A 73 -1.82 -7.05 -3.67
CA ALA A 73 -3.15 -7.54 -3.25
C ALA A 73 -4.21 -6.44 -3.33
N LEU A 74 -3.87 -5.20 -2.95
CA LEU A 74 -4.73 -4.04 -3.07
C LEU A 74 -5.09 -3.75 -4.54
N GLU A 75 -4.09 -3.73 -5.42
CA GLU A 75 -4.30 -3.49 -6.85
C GLU A 75 -5.17 -4.58 -7.48
N ASN A 76 -4.89 -5.86 -7.19
CA ASN A 76 -5.68 -6.98 -7.69
C ASN A 76 -7.12 -6.89 -7.23
N TYR A 77 -7.36 -6.61 -5.94
CA TYR A 77 -8.71 -6.43 -5.43
C TYR A 77 -9.46 -5.29 -6.16
N MET A 78 -8.81 -4.13 -6.31
CA MET A 78 -9.40 -2.98 -7.02
C MET A 78 -9.74 -3.32 -8.48
N ARG A 79 -8.84 -4.03 -9.15
CA ARG A 79 -9.01 -4.48 -10.54
C ARG A 79 -10.16 -5.47 -10.68
N GLU A 80 -10.22 -6.50 -9.83
CA GLU A 80 -11.27 -7.53 -9.84
C GLU A 80 -12.66 -6.95 -9.56
N ASN A 81 -12.73 -5.90 -8.73
CA ASN A 81 -13.98 -5.21 -8.41
C ASN A 81 -14.29 -4.04 -9.37
N ASN A 82 -13.48 -3.84 -10.43
CA ASN A 82 -13.60 -2.74 -11.38
C ASN A 82 -13.74 -1.36 -10.68
N TRP A 83 -12.96 -1.15 -9.63
CA TRP A 83 -13.05 0.03 -8.78
C TRP A 83 -11.66 0.45 -8.30
N PHE A 84 -11.26 1.67 -8.65
CA PHE A 84 -10.07 2.32 -8.12
C PHE A 84 -10.48 3.56 -7.34
N GLY A 85 -10.10 3.62 -6.06
CA GLY A 85 -10.56 4.66 -5.17
C GLY A 85 -9.87 4.66 -3.81
N ALA A 86 -10.38 5.48 -2.92
CA ALA A 86 -9.93 5.57 -1.55
C ALA A 86 -10.31 4.30 -0.79
N ALA A 87 -9.35 3.71 -0.09
CA ALA A 87 -9.51 2.48 0.67
C ALA A 87 -8.70 2.53 1.97
N THR A 88 -9.18 1.82 2.99
CA THR A 88 -8.36 1.39 4.13
C THR A 88 -8.24 -0.13 4.12
N PHE A 89 -7.12 -0.65 4.62
CA PHE A 89 -6.88 -2.09 4.62
C PHE A 89 -5.95 -2.49 5.75
N TYR A 90 -6.03 -3.78 6.09
CA TYR A 90 -5.15 -4.44 7.05
C TYR A 90 -4.34 -5.53 6.35
N ILE A 91 -3.09 -5.67 6.76
CA ILE A 91 -2.14 -6.65 6.27
C ILE A 91 -2.01 -7.74 7.32
N TRP A 92 -2.25 -8.97 6.90
CA TRP A 92 -2.27 -10.15 7.76
C TRP A 92 -1.18 -11.13 7.32
N ASP A 93 -0.44 -11.65 8.30
CA ASP A 93 0.46 -12.79 8.16
C ASP A 93 -0.03 -13.93 9.03
N GLY A 94 -0.69 -14.90 8.40
CA GLY A 94 -1.45 -15.93 9.08
C GLY A 94 -2.51 -15.32 10.01
N PRO A 95 -2.54 -15.66 11.31
CA PRO A 95 -3.51 -15.14 12.27
C PRO A 95 -3.16 -13.74 12.79
N ASN A 96 -1.99 -13.18 12.43
CA ASN A 96 -1.49 -11.93 13.02
C ASN A 96 -1.69 -10.75 12.07
N GLU A 97 -2.25 -9.66 12.60
CA GLU A 97 -2.23 -8.37 11.92
C GLU A 97 -0.84 -7.74 12.09
N ILE A 98 -0.19 -7.44 10.96
CA ILE A 98 1.19 -6.92 10.96
C ILE A 98 1.30 -5.49 10.42
N GLY A 99 0.22 -4.99 9.83
CA GLY A 99 0.19 -3.63 9.31
C GLY A 99 -1.19 -3.18 8.91
N ALA A 100 -1.30 -1.88 8.68
CA ALA A 100 -2.48 -1.24 8.13
C ALA A 100 -2.06 -0.25 7.05
N GLY A 101 -3.01 0.10 6.19
CA GLY A 101 -2.78 1.09 5.17
C GLY A 101 -4.04 1.84 4.78
N LEU A 102 -3.82 2.99 4.17
CA LEU A 102 -4.83 3.79 3.52
C LEU A 102 -4.30 4.31 2.19
N ILE A 103 -5.20 4.47 1.23
CA ILE A 103 -4.98 5.20 0.00
C ILE A 103 -6.16 6.14 -0.20
N GLY A 104 -5.93 7.38 -0.62
CA GLY A 104 -7.01 8.34 -0.79
C GLY A 104 -6.50 9.76 -1.05
N VAL A 105 -7.43 10.69 -1.29
CA VAL A 105 -7.10 12.12 -1.45
C VAL A 105 -6.79 12.72 -0.08
N THR A 106 -5.60 13.30 0.06
CA THR A 106 -5.21 14.07 1.23
C THR A 106 -5.78 15.47 1.06
N ARG A 107 -6.70 15.87 1.94
CA ARG A 107 -7.27 17.23 1.97
C ARG A 107 -6.31 18.22 2.60
#